data_AF-A0A954QX83-F1
#
_entry.id   AF-A0A954QX83-F1
#
_cell.length_a   1.000
_cell.length_b   1.000
_cell.length_c   1.000
_cell.angle_alpha   90.00
_cell.angle_beta   90.00
_cell.angle_gamma   90.00
#
_symmetry.space_group_name_H-M   'P 1'
#
loop_
_entity.id
_entity.type
_entity.pdbx_description
1 polymer ?
#
loop_
_entity_poly.entity_id
_entity_poly.type
_entity_poly.pdbx_seq_one_letter_code
_entity_poly.pdbx_strand_id
1 'polypeptide(L)'
;LSSLNLQDGDNITIIGVPGRVNDRWMLVARKITANGESISLNQQQQQQNDSGLKRVSGQITDTRKAKFRGHDEQFMVVQIQTDQGDSVIANLGPVSRLESLDLQNGDAVTVLARQGSVNGETAWIAEQVRANERTAMIPHPNDTQRYRSQQR
;
A
#
# COMPACT_ATOMS: atom_id res chain seq x y z
N LEU A 1 8.87 -6.04 -14.34
CA LEU A 1 7.63 -5.56 -14.99
C LEU A 1 7.85 -5.71 -16.50
N SER A 2 7.66 -6.92 -17.04
CA SER A 2 8.11 -7.22 -18.41
C SER A 2 7.43 -8.49 -18.91
N SER A 3 6.13 -8.44 -19.20
CA SER A 3 5.42 -9.58 -19.80
C SER A 3 4.65 -9.27 -21.08
N LEU A 4 4.50 -8.00 -21.48
CA LEU A 4 4.07 -7.65 -22.84
C LEU A 4 5.34 -7.34 -23.64
N ASN A 5 5.85 -8.31 -24.39
CA ASN A 5 7.03 -8.15 -25.26
C ASN A 5 6.67 -7.28 -26.48
N LEU A 6 6.48 -5.97 -26.25
CA LEU A 6 6.04 -5.02 -27.28
C LEU A 6 7.21 -4.60 -28.18
N GLN A 7 6.93 -4.46 -29.47
CA GLN A 7 7.87 -4.00 -30.49
C GLN A 7 7.29 -2.85 -31.32
N ASP A 8 8.16 -2.11 -32.00
CA ASP A 8 7.74 -1.04 -32.91
C ASP A 8 6.88 -1.62 -34.04
N GLY A 9 5.67 -1.06 -34.19
CA GLY A 9 4.68 -1.53 -35.16
C GLY A 9 3.58 -2.43 -34.58
N ASP A 10 3.65 -2.79 -33.29
CA ASP A 10 2.59 -3.57 -32.64
C ASP A 10 1.28 -2.78 -32.50
N ASN A 11 0.17 -3.46 -32.76
CA ASN A 11 -1.17 -2.92 -32.49
C ASN A 11 -1.56 -3.17 -31.03
N ILE A 12 -1.84 -2.09 -30.30
CA ILE A 12 -2.22 -2.16 -28.90
C ILE A 12 -3.52 -1.41 -28.63
N THR A 13 -4.30 -1.93 -27.68
CA THR A 13 -5.48 -1.24 -27.14
C THR A 13 -5.17 -0.79 -25.72
N ILE A 14 -5.34 0.51 -25.47
CA ILE A 14 -5.10 1.12 -24.16
C ILE A 14 -6.42 1.64 -23.59
N ILE A 15 -6.73 1.25 -22.36
CA ILE A 15 -7.80 1.86 -21.56
C ILE A 15 -7.11 2.64 -20.43
N GLY A 16 -7.40 3.93 -20.32
CA GLY A 16 -6.73 4.83 -19.39
C GLY A 16 -7.57 6.03 -18.99
N VAL A 17 -6.98 6.91 -18.19
CA VAL A 17 -7.56 8.21 -17.82
C VAL A 17 -6.63 9.33 -18.30
N PRO A 18 -7.15 10.49 -18.67
CA PRO A 18 -6.31 11.64 -18.96
C PRO A 18 -5.56 12.06 -17.69
N GLY A 19 -4.27 12.38 -17.82
CA GLY A 19 -3.41 12.84 -16.76
C GLY A 19 -2.34 13.78 -17.28
N ARG A 20 -1.51 14.32 -16.37
CA ARG A 20 -0.38 15.18 -16.73
C ARG A 20 0.95 14.51 -16.40
N VAL A 21 1.91 14.60 -17.30
CA VAL A 21 3.30 14.20 -17.07
C VAL A 21 4.19 15.27 -17.68
N ASN A 22 5.08 15.87 -16.87
CA ASN A 22 5.90 17.02 -17.24
C ASN A 22 5.05 18.13 -17.91
N ASP A 23 3.94 18.51 -17.26
CA ASP A 23 2.98 19.54 -17.67
C ASP A 23 2.30 19.35 -19.03
N ARG A 24 2.38 18.15 -19.62
CA ARG A 24 1.68 17.79 -20.85
C ARG A 24 0.55 16.81 -20.57
N TRP A 25 -0.58 17.03 -21.22
CA TRP A 25 -1.71 16.09 -21.18
C TRP A 25 -1.33 14.79 -21.88
N MET A 26 -1.42 13.68 -21.15
CA MET A 26 -1.15 12.34 -21.65
C MET A 26 -2.20 11.36 -21.14
N LEU A 27 -2.39 10.25 -21.84
CA LEU A 27 -3.26 9.16 -21.40
C LEU A 27 -2.48 8.25 -20.44
N VAL A 28 -2.90 8.15 -19.18
CA VAL A 28 -2.32 7.24 -18.19
C VAL A 28 -3.02 5.89 -18.29
N ALA A 29 -2.31 4.88 -18.76
CA ALA A 29 -2.84 3.54 -18.99
C ALA A 29 -3.23 2.84 -17.67
N ARG A 30 -4.44 2.27 -17.64
CA ARG A 30 -4.94 1.39 -16.57
C ARG A 30 -5.00 -0.06 -17.02
N LYS A 31 -5.18 -0.29 -18.32
CA LYS A 31 -5.12 -1.60 -18.95
C LYS A 31 -4.49 -1.46 -20.33
N ILE A 32 -3.58 -2.38 -20.65
CA ILE A 32 -2.95 -2.49 -21.96
C ILE A 32 -3.25 -3.90 -22.48
N THR A 33 -3.76 -3.98 -23.71
CA THR A 33 -4.01 -5.24 -24.41
C THR A 33 -3.20 -5.26 -25.70
N ALA A 34 -2.36 -6.27 -25.89
CA ALA A 34 -1.62 -6.51 -27.13
C ALA A 34 -1.55 -8.01 -27.42
N ASN A 35 -1.62 -8.40 -28.69
CA ASN A 35 -1.49 -9.80 -29.12
C ASN A 35 -2.43 -10.79 -28.38
N GLY A 36 -3.62 -10.32 -27.96
CA GLY A 36 -4.59 -11.10 -27.18
C GLY A 36 -4.30 -11.17 -25.67
N GLU A 37 -3.13 -10.73 -25.23
CA GLU A 37 -2.75 -10.65 -23.82
C GLU A 37 -3.13 -9.30 -23.23
N SER A 38 -3.51 -9.28 -21.95
CA SER A 38 -3.90 -8.05 -21.26
C SER A 38 -3.20 -7.92 -19.91
N ILE A 39 -2.59 -6.76 -19.67
CA ILE A 39 -2.07 -6.37 -18.37
C ILE A 39 -2.94 -5.25 -17.80
N SER A 40 -3.44 -5.44 -16.59
CA SER A 40 -4.08 -4.39 -15.81
C SER A 40 -3.06 -3.73 -14.89
N LEU A 41 -2.79 -2.46 -15.13
CA LEU A 41 -1.96 -1.60 -14.27
C LEU A 41 -2.83 -1.20 -13.09
N ASN A 42 -2.84 -2.04 -12.05
CA ASN A 42 -3.63 -1.78 -10.86
C ASN A 42 -3.22 -0.46 -10.22
N GLN A 43 -4.26 0.24 -9.80
CA GLN A 43 -4.37 1.65 -9.47
C GLN A 43 -3.66 2.05 -8.16
N GLN A 44 -2.55 1.40 -7.81
CA GLN A 44 -1.75 1.72 -6.62
C GLN A 44 -0.96 3.03 -6.75
N GLN A 45 -0.89 3.64 -7.94
CA GLN A 45 -0.24 4.93 -8.16
C GLN A 45 -1.21 6.12 -8.23
N GLN A 46 -2.53 5.90 -8.44
CA GLN A 46 -3.49 7.02 -8.60
C GLN A 46 -4.17 7.46 -7.29
N GLN A 47 -4.08 6.70 -6.19
CA GLN A 47 -4.54 7.15 -4.86
C GLN A 47 -3.54 8.05 -4.13
N GLN A 48 -2.37 8.33 -4.74
CA GLN A 48 -1.27 9.05 -4.10
C GLN A 48 -1.43 10.58 -4.07
N ASN A 49 -2.35 11.17 -4.84
CA ASN A 49 -2.39 12.63 -4.99
C ASN A 49 -3.29 13.38 -3.99
N ASP A 50 -4.06 12.70 -3.12
CA ASP A 50 -4.98 13.40 -2.19
C ASP A 50 -5.19 12.73 -0.81
N SER A 51 -4.46 11.66 -0.49
CA SER A 51 -4.71 10.82 0.71
C SER A 51 -3.71 11.02 1.86
N GLY A 52 -2.62 11.77 1.64
CA GLY A 52 -1.52 11.88 2.62
C GLY A 52 -0.74 10.57 2.83
N LEU A 53 -0.94 9.57 1.97
CA LEU A 53 -0.27 8.28 2.03
C LEU A 53 1.15 8.36 1.47
N LYS A 54 2.09 7.73 2.19
CA LYS A 54 3.48 7.56 1.79
C LYS A 54 3.86 6.09 1.80
N ARG A 55 4.85 5.75 0.97
CA ARG A 55 5.45 4.41 0.95
C ARG A 55 6.65 4.39 1.88
N VAL A 56 6.70 3.42 2.77
CA VAL A 56 7.83 3.13 3.66
C VAL A 56 8.33 1.72 3.31
N SER A 57 9.59 1.62 2.92
CA SER A 57 10.23 0.35 2.55
C SER A 57 11.51 0.17 3.36
N GLY A 58 11.76 -1.07 3.78
CA GLY A 58 12.92 -1.41 4.60
C GLY A 58 12.84 -2.79 5.24
N GLN A 59 13.73 -3.03 6.19
CA GLN A 59 13.78 -4.27 6.98
C GLN A 59 13.18 -4.08 8.37
N ILE A 60 12.40 -5.06 8.82
CA ILE A 60 11.90 -5.10 10.19
C ILE A 60 13.06 -5.40 11.13
N THR A 61 13.28 -4.53 12.12
CA THR A 61 14.35 -4.68 13.12
C THR A 61 13.82 -5.08 14.49
N ASP A 62 12.56 -4.71 14.79
CA ASP A 62 11.86 -5.11 15.99
C ASP A 62 10.36 -5.29 15.73
N THR A 63 9.74 -6.20 16.47
CA THR A 63 8.31 -6.49 16.40
C THR A 63 7.73 -6.58 17.81
N ARG A 64 6.56 -5.97 18.00
CA ARG A 64 5.79 -6.11 19.24
C ARG A 64 4.30 -6.10 18.97
N LYS A 65 3.57 -6.87 19.78
CA LYS A 65 2.10 -6.86 19.79
C LYS A 65 1.62 -5.89 20.86
N ALA A 66 0.70 -5.00 20.51
CA ALA A 66 0.13 -4.01 21.42
C ALA A 66 -1.40 -4.02 21.38
N LYS A 67 -2.05 -3.79 22.51
CA LYS A 67 -3.50 -3.55 22.57
C LYS A 67 -3.75 -2.05 22.66
N PHE A 68 -4.62 -1.53 21.80
CA PHE A 68 -4.99 -0.11 21.78
C PHE A 68 -6.35 0.11 22.43
N ARG A 69 -6.54 1.26 23.08
CA ARG A 69 -7.81 1.63 23.69
C ARG A 69 -8.91 1.69 22.61
N GLY A 70 -10.06 1.09 22.90
CA GLY A 70 -11.20 1.04 21.97
C GLY A 70 -11.11 -0.08 20.93
N HIS A 71 -10.14 -0.98 21.05
CA HIS A 71 -10.01 -2.15 20.20
C HIS A 71 -9.82 -3.42 21.04
N ASP A 72 -10.51 -4.49 20.65
CA ASP A 72 -10.41 -5.79 21.33
C ASP A 72 -9.26 -6.65 20.83
N GLU A 73 -8.82 -6.43 19.57
CA GLU A 73 -7.73 -7.15 18.93
C GLU A 73 -6.35 -6.58 19.28
N GLN A 74 -5.32 -7.42 19.16
CA GLN A 74 -3.92 -6.99 19.20
C GLN A 74 -3.46 -6.47 17.84
N PHE A 75 -2.61 -5.46 17.87
CA PHE A 75 -2.03 -4.83 16.69
C PHE A 75 -0.53 -5.12 16.64
N MET A 76 0.00 -5.27 15.43
CA MET A 76 1.43 -5.42 15.21
C MET A 76 2.06 -4.04 15.07
N VAL A 77 3.00 -3.73 15.95
CA VAL A 77 3.84 -2.53 15.86
C VAL A 77 5.26 -2.99 15.58
N VAL A 78 5.91 -2.35 14.60
CA VAL A 78 7.24 -2.73 14.15
C VAL A 78 8.15 -1.52 14.09
N GLN A 79 9.45 -1.77 14.24
CA GLN A 79 10.50 -0.81 13.87
C GLN A 79 11.06 -1.22 12.51
N ILE A 80 11.10 -0.28 11.58
CA ILE A 80 11.59 -0.48 10.21
C ILE A 80 12.87 0.33 10.03
N GLN A 81 13.96 -0.35 9.74
CA GLN A 81 15.16 0.28 9.18
C GLN A 81 14.90 0.50 7.70
N THR A 82 14.64 1.75 7.33
CA THR A 82 14.28 2.11 5.96
C THR A 82 15.47 1.99 5.01
N ASP A 83 15.17 1.83 3.72
CA ASP A 83 16.19 1.79 2.66
C ASP A 83 17.03 3.08 2.57
N GLN A 84 16.55 4.17 3.20
CA GLN A 84 17.24 5.47 3.27
C GLN A 84 18.16 5.59 4.49
N GLY A 85 18.20 4.58 5.37
CA GLY A 85 19.03 4.59 6.58
C GLY A 85 18.33 5.13 7.83
N ASP A 86 17.09 5.63 7.72
CA ASP A 86 16.30 6.07 8.87
C ASP A 86 15.62 4.90 9.58
N SER A 87 15.46 5.01 10.90
CA SER A 87 14.65 4.08 11.69
C SER A 87 13.29 4.69 12.01
N VAL A 88 12.20 4.00 11.65
CA VAL A 88 10.83 4.48 11.85
C VAL A 88 9.93 3.45 12.54
N ILE A 89 8.95 3.92 13.30
CA ILE A 89 7.92 3.07 13.91
C ILE A 89 6.71 2.98 12.98
N ALA A 90 6.17 1.78 12.80
CA ALA A 90 4.95 1.54 12.05
C ALA A 90 3.96 0.65 12.81
N ASN A 91 2.69 1.04 12.84
CA ASN A 91 1.57 0.17 13.18
C ASN A 91 1.04 -0.47 11.90
N LEU A 92 1.19 -1.79 11.80
CA LEU A 92 0.81 -2.58 10.63
C LEU A 92 -0.65 -3.04 10.65
N GLY A 93 -1.40 -2.73 11.71
CA GLY A 93 -2.79 -3.12 11.87
C GLY A 93 -2.99 -4.38 12.74
N PRO A 94 -4.22 -4.90 12.79
CA PRO A 94 -4.55 -6.09 13.59
C PRO A 94 -3.75 -7.31 13.17
N VAL A 95 -3.26 -8.07 14.15
CA VAL A 95 -2.46 -9.30 13.90
C VAL A 95 -3.24 -10.30 13.04
N SER A 96 -4.55 -10.41 13.24
CA SER A 96 -5.46 -11.29 12.48
C SER A 96 -5.46 -11.00 10.96
N ARG A 97 -5.06 -9.78 10.55
CA ARG A 97 -4.95 -9.40 9.13
C ARG A 97 -3.58 -9.68 8.52
N LEU A 98 -2.59 -9.98 9.35
CA LEU A 98 -1.19 -10.13 8.97
C LEU A 98 -0.70 -11.59 9.03
N GLU A 99 -1.53 -12.52 9.52
CA GLU A 99 -1.16 -13.94 9.70
C GLU A 99 -0.61 -14.58 8.41
N SER A 100 -1.16 -14.20 7.26
CA SER A 100 -0.71 -14.71 5.96
C SER A 100 0.66 -14.19 5.51
N LEU A 101 1.18 -13.12 6.13
CA LEU A 101 2.46 -12.53 5.80
C LEU A 101 3.61 -13.15 6.62
N ASP A 102 3.32 -13.77 7.77
CA ASP A 102 4.30 -14.36 8.71
C ASP A 102 5.49 -13.44 9.00
N LEU A 103 5.19 -12.18 9.37
CA LEU A 103 6.20 -11.13 9.54
C LEU A 103 7.07 -11.37 10.77
N GLN A 104 8.39 -11.30 10.57
CA GLN A 104 9.42 -11.50 11.59
C GLN A 104 10.54 -10.45 11.49
N ASN A 105 11.40 -10.40 12.51
CA ASN A 105 12.61 -9.57 12.47
C ASN A 105 13.52 -10.05 11.32
N GLY A 106 14.05 -9.11 10.55
CA GLY A 106 14.85 -9.35 9.35
C GLY A 106 14.06 -9.31 8.04
N ASP A 107 12.72 -9.38 8.10
CA ASP A 107 11.91 -9.40 6.89
C ASP A 107 11.91 -8.05 6.16
N ALA A 108 12.01 -8.12 4.83
CA ALA A 108 11.79 -6.97 3.97
C ALA A 108 10.30 -6.69 3.85
N VAL A 109 9.91 -5.44 4.10
CA VAL A 109 8.52 -4.99 4.06
C VAL A 109 8.38 -3.71 3.24
N THR A 110 7.26 -3.58 2.56
CA THR A 110 6.81 -2.31 1.97
C THR A 110 5.42 -1.99 2.48
N VAL A 111 5.29 -0.81 3.08
CA VAL A 111 4.06 -0.34 3.71
C VAL A 111 3.57 0.89 2.97
N LEU A 112 2.28 0.91 2.61
CA LEU A 112 1.58 2.14 2.27
C LEU A 112 0.91 2.63 3.55
N ALA A 113 1.30 3.80 4.04
CA ALA A 113 0.89 4.29 5.33
C ALA A 113 0.69 5.80 5.34
N ARG A 114 -0.10 6.29 6.29
CA ARG A 114 -0.15 7.71 6.62
C ARG A 114 0.54 7.98 7.95
N GLN A 115 0.89 9.24 8.19
CA GLN A 115 1.45 9.66 9.47
C GLN A 115 0.35 9.70 10.55
N GLY A 116 0.67 9.22 11.73
CA GLY A 116 -0.18 9.23 12.90
C GLY A 116 0.66 9.17 14.18
N SER A 117 0.08 8.68 15.26
CA SER A 117 0.81 8.46 16.51
C SER A 117 0.49 7.13 17.17
N VAL A 118 1.47 6.58 17.86
CA VAL A 118 1.37 5.38 18.72
C VAL A 118 1.94 5.79 20.07
N ASN A 119 1.13 5.74 21.13
CA ASN A 119 1.53 6.18 22.48
C ASN A 119 2.07 7.61 22.56
N GLY A 120 1.60 8.52 21.70
CA GLY A 120 2.05 9.92 21.66
C GLY A 120 3.32 10.17 20.83
N GLU A 121 3.98 9.11 20.35
CA GLU A 121 5.12 9.21 19.44
C GLU A 121 4.66 9.14 17.98
N THR A 122 5.39 9.81 17.08
CA THR A 122 5.08 9.79 15.64
C THR A 122 5.29 8.39 15.08
N ALA A 123 4.30 7.90 14.33
CA ALA A 123 4.36 6.57 13.71
C ALA A 123 3.65 6.55 12.36
N TRP A 124 4.03 5.58 11.52
CA TRP A 124 3.32 5.25 10.29
C TRP A 124 2.16 4.29 10.58
N ILE A 125 0.97 4.61 10.12
CA ILE A 125 -0.22 3.76 10.27
C ILE A 125 -0.53 3.15 8.91
N ALA A 126 -0.41 1.83 8.81
CA ALA A 126 -0.53 1.10 7.56
C ALA A 126 -1.98 1.05 7.05
N GLU A 127 -2.12 1.20 5.74
CA GLU A 127 -3.33 0.85 4.97
C GLU A 127 -3.09 -0.39 4.11
N GLN A 128 -1.83 -0.63 3.74
CA GLN A 128 -1.41 -1.82 3.01
C GLN A 128 -0.03 -2.23 3.48
N VAL A 129 0.15 -3.54 3.69
CA VAL A 129 1.44 -4.15 4.04
C VAL A 129 1.77 -5.20 2.99
N ARG A 130 2.98 -5.14 2.43
CA ARG A 130 3.50 -6.13 1.49
C ARG A 130 4.79 -6.74 2.02
N ALA A 131 4.84 -8.06 2.09
CA ALA A 131 6.01 -8.86 2.44
C ALA A 131 5.89 -10.24 1.79
N ASN A 132 7.02 -10.89 1.49
CA ASN A 132 7.04 -12.27 0.95
C ASN A 132 6.10 -12.45 -0.27
N GLU A 133 6.09 -11.46 -1.17
CA GLU A 133 5.21 -11.36 -2.36
C GLU A 133 3.70 -11.29 -2.07
N ARG A 134 3.30 -11.36 -0.80
CA ARG A 134 1.91 -11.27 -0.34
C ARG A 134 1.59 -9.85 0.08
N THR A 135 0.30 -9.51 0.03
CA THR A 135 -0.20 -8.19 0.40
C THR A 135 -1.39 -8.34 1.34
N ALA A 136 -1.35 -7.65 2.48
CA ALA A 136 -2.47 -7.49 3.40
C ALA A 136 -3.03 -6.07 3.29
N MET A 137 -4.35 -5.96 3.17
CA MET A 137 -5.07 -4.69 3.21
C MET A 137 -5.54 -4.45 4.64
N ILE A 138 -5.30 -3.24 5.15
CA ILE A 138 -5.64 -2.84 6.51
C ILE A 138 -6.81 -1.86 6.44
N PRO A 139 -8.06 -2.33 6.70
CA PRO A 139 -9.23 -1.48 6.61
C PRO A 139 -9.21 -0.42 7.71
N HIS A 140 -9.54 0.82 7.35
CA HIS A 140 -9.71 1.87 8.34
C HIS A 140 -11.09 1.75 9.00
N PRO A 141 -11.20 1.93 10.34
CA PRO A 141 -12.51 1.93 11.02
C PRO A 141 -13.51 2.94 10.44
N ASN A 142 -13.02 4.02 9.83
CA ASN A 142 -13.86 5.04 9.20
C ASN A 142 -14.37 4.66 7.79
N ASP A 143 -13.80 3.64 7.14
CA ASP A 143 -14.30 3.15 5.84
C ASP A 143 -15.65 2.48 6.00
N THR A 144 -15.92 1.87 7.16
CA THR A 144 -17.19 1.19 7.45
C THR A 144 -18.33 2.19 7.72
N GLN A 145 -18.04 3.41 8.19
CA GLN A 145 -19.06 4.43 8.45
C GLN A 145 -19.55 5.11 7.16
N ARG A 146 -18.68 5.32 6.17
CA ARG A 146 -19.06 5.96 4.90
C ARG A 146 -20.12 5.20 4.10
N TYR A 147 -20.13 3.86 4.19
CA TYR A 147 -21.15 3.03 3.54
C TYR A 147 -22.54 3.12 4.19
N ARG A 148 -22.63 3.38 5.50
CA ARG A 148 -23.93 3.51 6.20
C ARG A 148 -24.60 4.86 5.96
N SER A 149 -23.84 5.90 5.66
CA SER A 149 -24.36 7.26 5.40
C SER A 149 -24.92 7.46 3.99
N GLN A 150 -24.68 6.56 3.04
CA GLN A 150 -25.17 6.66 1.65
C GLN A 150 -26.45 5.86 1.38
N GLN A 151 -27.00 5.16 2.39
CA GLN A 151 -28.24 4.40 2.29
C GLN A 151 -29.40 5.04 3.08
N ARG A 152 -29.33 6.35 3.35
CA ARG A 152 -30.43 7.12 3.93
C ARG A 152 -30.94 8.16 2.97
#